data_AF-A0A4Y1ZAG0-F1
#
_entry.id   AF-A0A4Y1ZAG0-F1
#
_cell.length_a   1.000
_cell.length_b   1.000
_cell.length_c   1.000
_cell.angle_alpha   90.00
_cell.angle_beta   90.00
_cell.angle_gamma   90.00
#
_symmetry.space_group_name_H-M   'P 1'
#
loop_
_entity.id
_entity.type
_entity.pdbx_description
1 polymer ?
#
loop_
_entity_poly.entity_id
_entity_poly.type
_entity_poly.pdbx_seq_one_letter_code
_entity_poly.pdbx_strand_id
1 'polypeptide(L)' 'MLGFLQRIGKSLMLPIAALPAAALLLRLGQPDLLNIPFIAAAGNAIFTNLALIFAIGIAVGFAKDNNGAAALAGAMGFLY' A
#
# COMPACT_ATOMS: atom_id res chain seq x y z
N MET A 1 -17.95 2.97 -20.01
CA MET A 1 -18.01 2.84 -18.53
C MET A 1 -17.15 1.70 -18.00
N LEU A 2 -17.26 0.48 -18.57
CA LEU A 2 -16.48 -0.70 -18.12
C LEU A 2 -14.96 -0.47 -18.05
N GLY A 3 -14.38 0.17 -19.06
CA GLY A 3 -12.93 0.43 -19.10
C GLY A 3 -12.41 1.36 -18.00
N PHE A 4 -13.24 2.28 -17.49
CA PHE A 4 -12.87 3.14 -16.36
C PHE A 4 -12.85 2.34 -15.06
N LEU A 5 -13.86 1.49 -14.82
CA LEU A 5 -13.90 0.59 -13.67
C LEU A 5 -12.72 -0.41 -13.69
N GLN A 6 -12.36 -0.92 -14.87
CA GLN A 6 -11.18 -1.78 -15.02
C GLN A 6 -9.87 -1.05 -14.66
N ARG A 7 -9.72 0.23 -15.01
CA ARG A 7 -8.57 1.05 -14.60
C ARG A 7 -8.51 1.25 -13.09
N ILE A 8 -9.65 1.51 -12.44
CA ILE A 8 -9.73 1.58 -10.98
C ILE A 8 -9.26 0.25 -10.37
N GLY A 9 -9.83 -0.87 -10.80
CA GLY A 9 -9.45 -2.20 -10.30
C GLY A 9 -7.96 -2.49 -10.48
N LYS A 10 -7.38 -2.15 -11.64
CA LYS A 10 -5.96 -2.32 -11.90
C LYS A 10 -5.08 -1.45 -10.99
N SER A 11 -5.48 -0.22 -10.70
CA SER A 11 -4.73 0.68 -9.81
C SER A 11 -4.69 0.19 -8.35
N LEU A 12 -5.74 -0.51 -7.91
CA LEU A 12 -5.81 -1.10 -6.57
C LEU A 12 -4.94 -2.36 -6.42
N MET A 13 -4.54 -3.01 -7.52
CA MET A 13 -3.74 -4.24 -7.45
C MET A 13 -2.37 -4.02 -6.81
N LEU A 14 -1.74 -2.85 -7.02
CA LEU A 14 -0.38 -2.57 -6.52
C LEU A 14 -0.33 -2.54 -4.97
N PRO A 15 -1.18 -1.78 -4.26
CA PRO A 15 -1.25 -1.86 -2.79
C PRO A 15 -1.69 -3.22 -2.27
N ILE A 16 -2.70 -3.84 -2.91
CA ILE A 16 -3.26 -5.12 -2.45
C ILE A 16 -2.21 -6.23 -2.48
N ALA A 17 -1.33 -6.24 -3.51
CA ALA A 17 -0.25 -7.21 -3.61
C ALA A 17 0.76 -7.15 -2.46
N ALA A 18 0.90 -6.00 -1.78
CA ALA A 18 1.81 -5.84 -0.64
C ALA A 18 1.21 -6.29 0.70
N LEU A 19 -0.12 -6.40 0.82
CA LEU A 19 -0.81 -6.74 2.07
C LEU A 19 -0.45 -8.12 2.63
N PRO A 20 -0.28 -9.20 1.82
CA PRO A 20 0.14 -10.50 2.33
C PRO A 20 1.51 -10.45 3.00
N ALA A 21 2.46 -9.73 2.41
CA ALA A 21 3.79 -9.55 2.99
C ALA A 21 3.71 -8.77 4.32
N ALA A 22 2.92 -7.69 4.36
CA ALA A 22 2.69 -6.93 5.58
C ALA A 22 2.07 -7.78 6.71
N ALA A 23 1.10 -8.64 6.37
CA ALA A 23 0.48 -9.56 7.32
C ALA A 23 1.48 -10.59 7.85
N LEU A 24 2.32 -11.15 6.98
CA LEU A 24 3.38 -12.08 7.39
C LEU A 24 4.39 -11.39 8.31
N LEU A 25 4.84 -10.17 7.99
CA LEU A 25 5.73 -9.40 8.86
C LEU A 25 5.08 -9.16 10.23
N LEU A 26 3.82 -8.72 10.25
CA LEU A 26 3.11 -8.48 11.50
C LEU A 26 2.98 -9.74 12.36
N ARG A 27 2.68 -10.88 11.74
CA ARG A 27 2.49 -12.15 12.45
C ARG A 27 3.82 -12.71 12.95
N LEU A 28 4.83 -12.80 12.09
CA LEU A 28 6.11 -13.43 12.41
C LEU A 28 6.86 -12.70 13.54
N GLY A 29 6.71 -11.39 13.66
CA GLY A 29 7.35 -10.61 14.72
C GLY A 29 6.70 -10.71 16.11
N GLN A 30 5.58 -11.42 16.26
CA GLN A 30 4.88 -11.55 17.55
C GLN A 30 5.73 -12.32 18.59
N PRO A 31 5.50 -12.06 19.90
CA PRO A 31 6.23 -12.74 20.99
C PRO A 31 6.11 -14.27 20.95
N ASP A 32 4.97 -14.79 20.50
CA ASP A 32 4.69 -16.24 20.46
C ASP A 32 5.35 -16.96 19.27
N LEU A 33 5.96 -16.23 18.33
CA LEU A 33 6.63 -16.80 17.16
C LEU A 33 8.13 -16.51 17.20
N LEU A 34 8.61 -15.52 16.44
CA LEU A 34 10.04 -15.21 16.39
C LEU A 34 10.46 -14.23 17.50
N ASN A 35 9.50 -13.57 18.15
CA ASN A 35 9.74 -12.53 19.16
C ASN A 35 10.73 -11.46 18.67
N ILE A 36 10.49 -10.94 17.45
CA ILE A 36 11.28 -9.87 16.84
C ILE A 36 10.39 -8.63 16.69
N PRO A 37 10.36 -7.74 17.70
CA PRO A 37 9.44 -6.59 17.72
C PRO A 37 9.58 -5.67 16.51
N PHE A 38 10.80 -5.53 15.97
CA PHE A 38 11.06 -4.74 14.76
C PHE A 38 10.28 -5.24 13.53
N ILE A 39 10.18 -6.56 13.35
CA ILE A 39 9.46 -7.17 12.21
C ILE A 39 7.95 -6.95 12.36
N ALA A 40 7.42 -7.10 13.58
CA ALA A 40 6.02 -6.79 13.87
C ALA A 40 5.71 -5.31 13.62
N ALA A 41 6.61 -4.41 14.05
CA ALA A 41 6.46 -2.97 13.84
C ALA A 41 6.46 -2.60 12.35
N ALA A 42 7.30 -3.23 11.53
CA ALA A 42 7.33 -3.02 10.08
C ALA A 42 6.00 -3.43 9.42
N GLY A 43 5.45 -4.59 9.77
CA GLY A 43 4.12 -5.01 9.29
C GLY A 43 3.02 -4.05 9.76
N ASN A 44 3.04 -3.66 11.03
CA ASN A 44 2.06 -2.73 11.61
C ASN A 44 2.10 -1.33 10.96
N ALA A 45 3.29 -0.85 10.60
CA ALA A 45 3.45 0.45 9.94
C ALA A 45 2.71 0.51 8.60
N ILE A 46 2.65 -0.60 7.86
CA ILE A 46 1.90 -0.71 6.59
C ILE A 46 0.39 -0.62 6.85
N PHE A 47 -0.12 -1.37 7.83
CA PHE A 47 -1.55 -1.35 8.17
C PHE A 47 -2.00 0.00 8.76
N THR A 48 -1.14 0.65 9.55
CA THR A 48 -1.44 1.97 10.13
C THR A 48 -1.51 3.06 9.06
N ASN A 49 -0.72 2.94 7.99
CA ASN A 49 -0.66 3.92 6.90
C ASN A 49 -1.35 3.42 5.62
N LEU A 50 -2.29 2.48 5.74
CA LEU A 50 -2.90 1.80 4.60
C LEU A 50 -3.60 2.79 3.66
N ALA A 51 -4.28 3.80 4.19
CA ALA A 51 -4.92 4.85 3.40
C ALA A 51 -3.91 5.65 2.55
N LEU A 52 -2.77 6.03 3.13
CA LEU A 52 -1.69 6.73 2.42
C LEU A 52 -1.07 5.84 1.33
N ILE A 53 -0.82 4.56 1.63
CA ILE A 53 -0.28 3.59 0.66
C ILE A 53 -1.24 3.40 -0.51
N PHE A 54 -2.54 3.34 -0.25
CA PHE A 54 -3.55 3.27 -1.31
C PHE A 54 -3.64 4.56 -2.11
N ALA A 55 -3.55 5.74 -1.48
CA ALA A 55 -3.54 7.02 -2.18
C ALA A 55 -2.35 7.10 -3.17
N ILE A 56 -1.16 6.69 -2.72
CA ILE A 56 0.03 6.58 -3.57
C ILE A 56 -0.18 5.56 -4.70
N GLY A 57 -0.60 4.34 -4.37
CA GLY A 57 -0.72 3.26 -5.35
C GLY A 57 -1.80 3.51 -6.40
N ILE A 58 -2.92 4.10 -6.01
CA ILE A 58 -3.98 4.52 -6.94
C ILE A 58 -3.45 5.62 -7.86
N ALA A 59 -2.79 6.64 -7.33
CA ALA A 59 -2.26 7.74 -8.14
C ALA A 59 -1.22 7.26 -9.15
N VAL A 60 -0.32 6.35 -8.75
CA VAL A 60 0.64 5.69 -9.66
C VAL A 60 -0.09 4.86 -10.71
N GLY A 61 -1.04 4.00 -10.30
CA GLY A 61 -1.78 3.12 -11.22
C GLY A 61 -2.69 3.86 -12.20
N PHE A 62 -3.05 5.11 -11.90
CA PHE A 62 -3.76 5.99 -12.83
C PHE A 62 -2.85 6.76 -13.78
N ALA A 63 -1.57 6.95 -13.43
CA ALA A 63 -0.60 7.64 -14.25
C ALA A 63 -0.30 6.86 -15.53
N LYS A 64 -0.13 7.59 -16.64
CA LYS A 64 0.10 6.99 -17.97
C LYS A 64 1.44 6.24 -18.04
N ASP A 65 2.44 6.75 -17.32
CA ASP A 65 3.82 6.24 -17.33
C ASP A 65 4.29 5.70 -15.96
N ASN A 66 3.36 5.47 -15.01
CA ASN A 66 3.68 5.07 -13.63
C ASN A 66 4.78 5.93 -12.98
N ASN A 67 4.81 7.23 -13.26
CA ASN A 67 5.91 8.08 -12.78
C ASN A 67 5.82 8.33 -11.25
N GLY A 68 6.98 8.58 -10.64
CA GLY A 68 7.04 8.92 -9.21
C GLY A 68 6.39 10.26 -8.84
N ALA A 69 6.18 11.16 -9.81
CA ALA A 69 5.49 12.42 -9.56
C ALA A 69 4.00 12.21 -9.22
N ALA A 70 3.36 11.22 -9.83
CA ALA A 70 1.99 10.84 -9.51
C ALA A 70 1.88 10.24 -8.11
N ALA A 71 2.87 9.45 -7.68
CA ALA A 71 2.96 8.95 -6.31
C ALA A 71 2.99 10.11 -5.29
N LEU A 72 3.84 11.10 -5.54
CA LEU A 72 3.95 12.30 -4.70
C LEU A 72 2.66 13.11 -4.71
N ALA A 73 2.03 13.32 -5.86
CA ALA A 73 0.75 14.03 -5.95
C ALA A 73 -0.36 13.30 -5.18
N GLY A 74 -0.43 11.96 -5.26
CA GLY A 74 -1.37 11.14 -4.49
C GLY A 74 -1.13 11.22 -2.99
N ALA A 75 0.13 11.18 -2.55
CA ALA A 75 0.49 11.36 -1.15
C ALA A 75 0.10 12.75 -0.64
N MET A 76 0.41 13.80 -1.40
CA MET A 76 0.07 15.18 -1.05
C MET A 76 -1.45 15.37 -0.99
N GLY A 77 -2.21 14.86 -1.95
CA GLY A 77 -3.67 14.95 -1.96
C GLY A 77 -4.38 14.15 -0.86
N PHE A 78 -3.68 13.25 -0.17
CA PHE A 78 -4.20 12.58 1.03
C PHE A 78 -3.92 13.35 2.32
N LEU A 79 -2.81 14.09 2.36
CA LEU A 79 -2.36 14.82 3.56
C LEU A 79 -2.97 16.22 3.69
N TYR A 80 -3.49 16.78 2.59
CA TYR A 80 -4.25 18.03 2.53
C TYR A 80 -5.75 17.77 2.54
#